data_AF-A0AA95MX97-F1
#
_entry.id   AF-A0AA95MX97-F1
#
_cell.length_a   1.000
_cell.length_b   1.000
_cell.length_c   1.000
_cell.angle_alpha   90.00
_cell.angle_beta   90.00
_cell.angle_gamma   90.00
#
_symmetry.space_group_name_H-M   'P 1'
#
loop_
_entity.id
_entity.type
_entity.pdbx_description
1 polymer ?
#
loop_
_entity_poly.entity_id
_entity_poly.type
_entity_poly.pdbx_seq_one_letter_code
_entity_poly.pdbx_strand_id
1 'polypeptide(L)' 'MKINEKKVTVVGTDIEEVKRLNSQSGLSYNQVKQVLAKKQLNNRQPSE' A
#
# COMPACT_ATOMS: atom_id res chain seq x y z
N MET A 1 0.82 -25.58 -24.15
CA MET A 1 0.22 -25.45 -22.81
C MET A 1 0.92 -24.30 -22.10
N LYS A 2 0.25 -23.18 -21.80
CA LYS A 2 0.89 -22.10 -21.02
C LYS A 2 0.92 -22.53 -19.56
N ILE A 3 2.08 -22.96 -19.08
CA ILE A 3 2.27 -23.23 -17.66
C ILE A 3 2.41 -21.87 -16.99
N ASN A 4 1.33 -21.43 -16.34
CA ASN A 4 1.39 -20.29 -15.43
C ASN A 4 2.17 -20.76 -14.19
N GLU A 5 3.50 -20.72 -14.27
CA GLU A 5 4.36 -20.95 -13.11
C GLU A 5 3.98 -19.92 -12.04
N LYS A 6 3.36 -20.39 -10.96
CA LYS A 6 3.05 -19.53 -9.81
C LYS A 6 4.33 -18.90 -9.32
N LYS A 7 4.36 -17.57 -9.28
CA LYS A 7 5.51 -16.81 -8.76
C LYS A 7 5.51 -16.95 -7.25
N VAL A 8 6.33 -17.87 -6.74
CA VAL A 8 6.50 -18.08 -5.31
C VAL A 8 7.89 -17.62 -4.85
N THR A 9 8.00 -17.19 -3.60
CA THR A 9 9.30 -16.97 -2.94
C THR A 9 9.98 -18.31 -2.62
N VAL A 10 11.25 -18.27 -2.19
CA VAL A 10 11.98 -19.47 -1.74
C VAL A 10 11.29 -20.21 -0.59
N VAL A 11 10.50 -19.50 0.21
CA VAL A 11 9.71 -20.05 1.32
C VAL A 11 8.27 -20.41 0.90
N GLY A 12 7.92 -20.32 -0.39
CA GLY A 12 6.63 -20.75 -0.93
C GLY A 12 5.51 -19.70 -0.90
N THR A 13 5.82 -18.43 -0.64
CA THR A 13 4.80 -17.36 -0.61
C THR A 13 4.35 -16.99 -2.02
N ASP A 14 3.05 -17.03 -2.31
CA ASP A 14 2.45 -16.62 -3.59
C ASP A 14 2.51 -15.08 -3.77
N ILE A 15 3.35 -14.63 -4.70
CA ILE A 15 3.63 -13.21 -4.92
C ILE A 15 2.41 -12.48 -5.49
N GLU A 16 1.62 -13.13 -6.34
CA GLU A 16 0.46 -12.49 -6.96
C GLU A 16 -0.67 -12.29 -5.93
N GLU A 17 -0.84 -13.23 -5.00
CA GLU A 17 -1.76 -13.07 -3.87
C GLU A 17 -1.34 -11.94 -2.94
N VAL A 18 -0.04 -11.83 -2.60
CA VAL A 18 0.47 -10.74 -1.78
C VAL A 18 0.20 -9.37 -2.42
N LYS A 19 0.42 -9.23 -3.73
CA LYS A 19 0.10 -7.98 -4.45
C LYS A 19 -1.38 -7.65 -4.39
N ARG A 20 -2.25 -8.65 -4.59
CA ARG A 20 -3.70 -8.50 -4.51
C ARG A 20 -4.16 -8.05 -3.12
N LEU A 21 -3.60 -8.64 -2.06
CA LEU A 21 -3.90 -8.25 -0.68
C LEU A 21 -3.36 -6.84 -0.37
N ASN A 22 -2.15 -6.51 -0.81
CA ASN A 22 -1.57 -5.17 -0.62
C ASN A 22 -2.39 -4.08 -1.30
N SER A 23 -2.93 -4.33 -2.51
CA SER A 23 -3.80 -3.36 -3.19
C SER A 23 -5.15 -3.18 -2.50
N GLN A 24 -5.58 -4.15 -1.69
CA GLN A 24 -6.81 -4.11 -0.89
C GLN A 24 -6.59 -3.64 0.56
N SER A 25 -5.35 -3.44 1.00
CA SER A 25 -5.01 -3.14 2.39
C SER A 25 -5.13 -1.64 2.76
N GLY A 26 -5.54 -0.79 1.82
CA GLY A 26 -5.69 0.65 2.04
C GLY A 26 -4.37 1.42 1.93
N LEU A 27 -4.26 2.53 2.66
CA LEU A 27 -3.08 3.40 2.61
C LEU A 27 -1.89 2.71 3.27
N SER A 28 -0.74 2.76 2.61
CA SER A 28 0.53 2.44 3.25
C SER A 28 0.83 3.42 4.37
N TYR A 29 1.67 2.98 5.31
CA TYR A 29 2.15 3.80 6.41
C TYR A 29 2.70 5.17 5.95
N ASN A 30 3.45 5.21 4.86
CA ASN A 30 4.00 6.46 4.32
C ASN A 30 2.91 7.37 3.74
N GLN A 31 1.89 6.81 3.09
CA GLN A 31 0.74 7.58 2.61
C GLN A 31 -0.08 8.13 3.79
N VAL A 32 -0.28 7.34 4.84
CA VAL A 32 -0.94 7.82 6.08
C VAL A 32 -0.16 8.99 6.67
N LYS A 33 1.17 8.90 6.77
CA LYS A 33 2.02 10.02 7.24
C LYS A 33 1.81 11.29 6.42
N GLN A 34 1.77 11.17 5.10
CA GLN A 34 1.56 12.31 4.20
C GLN A 34 0.17 12.94 4.41
N VAL A 35 -0.88 12.12 4.54
CA VAL A 35 -2.24 12.58 4.83
C VAL A 35 -2.29 13.32 6.17
N LEU A 36 -1.68 12.76 7.21
CA LEU A 36 -1.61 13.38 8.54
C LEU A 36 -0.83 14.69 8.52
N ALA A 37 0.31 14.74 7.84
CA ALA A 37 1.10 15.95 7.68
C ALA A 37 0.29 17.04 6.95
N LYS A 38 -0.40 16.70 5.86
CA LYS A 38 -1.27 17.63 5.13
C LYS A 38 -2.42 18.15 6.00
N LYS A 39 -3.10 17.25 6.73
CA LYS A 39 -4.16 17.64 7.67
C LYS A 39 -3.64 18.60 8.74
N GLN A 40 -2.46 18.33 9.29
CA GLN A 40 -1.85 19.18 10.30
C GLN A 40 -1.46 20.56 9.74
N LEU A 41 -0.94 20.64 8.52
CA LEU A 41 -0.62 21.91 7.87
C LEU A 41 -1.89 22.74 7.62
N ASN A 42 -2.95 22.11 7.11
CA ASN A 42 -4.24 22.77 6.88
C ASN A 42 -4.82 23.34 8.18
N ASN A 43 -4.74 22.59 9.29
CA ASN A 43 -5.22 23.03 10.60
C ASN A 43 -4.40 24.20 11.19
N ARG A 44 -3.19 24.44 10.67
CA ARG A 44 -2.28 25.50 11.13
C ARG A 44 -2.36 26.77 10.29
N GLN A 45 -3.06 26.73 9.15
CA GLN A 45 -3.36 27.95 8.42
C GLN A 45 -4.55 28.62 9.12
N PRO A 46 -4.43 29.85 9.63
CA PRO A 46 -5.61 30.63 9.99
C PRO A 46 -6.51 30.69 8.76
N SER A 47 -7.80 30.42 8.94
CA SER A 47 -8.78 30.84 7.94
C SER A 47 -8.63 32.35 7.77
N GLU A 48 -8.21 32.79 6.59
CA GLU A 48 -8.31 34.20 6.19
C GLU A 48 -9.77 34.68 6.28
#